data_AF-A0A7J5E161-F1
#
_entry.id   AF-A0A7J5E161-F1
#
_cell.length_a   1.000
_cell.length_b   1.000
_cell.length_c   1.000
_cell.angle_alpha   90.00
_cell.angle_beta   90.00
_cell.angle_gamma   90.00
#
_symmetry.space_group_name_H-M   'P 1'
#
loop_
_entity.id
_entity.type
_entity.pdbx_description
1 polymer ?
#
loop_
_entity_poly.entity_id
_entity_poly.type
_entity_poly.pdbx_seq_one_letter_code
_entity_poly.pdbx_strand_id
1 'polypeptide(L)'
;MSYSPGRIAVTAVTVGLLGSTLSGCGLLDGSSRLEKALEYLPAGTRSVQFVDRAKIADRLDLDDLATGASEDDVRRWAEASKDEAYGTELARWLAPMQEAAFSDFDVEWEVIGTGDGGLTRIWRMSDDLDFDKVAADLEDAGYERSGSKDRPVFHADIADAEDGLVGGRYPIPPLDLALVPGEELIVTGTAVDEVLDAVDDDADSLADEGSFGDLLDQADDRDDVEYAAMTLDLPCAPPGVRDAKGEGMGLFVPSDETVRAVRMFDSDKAATADVASLDDALTEFEQLAGVEGPPEVTTDGSVVRIEMGFDERRSAASAYASNRGPFACLTAPPATP
;
A
#
# COMPACT_ATOMS: atom_id res chain seq x y z
N MET A 1 15.34 80.47 -22.02
CA MET A 1 14.55 79.23 -22.02
C MET A 1 15.45 78.09 -22.48
N SER A 2 16.01 77.34 -21.54
CA SER A 2 16.65 76.04 -21.80
C SER A 2 16.46 75.21 -20.54
N TYR A 3 15.60 74.20 -20.61
CA TYR A 3 15.28 73.29 -19.53
C TYR A 3 16.37 72.21 -19.42
N SER A 4 16.87 72.00 -18.22
CA SER A 4 17.79 70.92 -17.85
C SER A 4 16.97 69.71 -17.38
N PRO A 5 17.09 68.52 -17.99
CA PRO A 5 16.37 67.33 -17.52
C PRO A 5 17.10 66.71 -16.32
N GLY A 6 16.34 66.53 -15.24
CA GLY A 6 16.78 65.99 -13.96
C GLY A 6 17.18 64.52 -14.04
N ARG A 7 18.18 64.17 -13.23
CA ARG A 7 18.64 62.81 -12.98
C ARG A 7 17.55 62.03 -12.24
N ILE A 8 17.03 60.99 -12.88
CA ILE A 8 16.18 59.97 -12.25
C ILE A 8 17.11 59.06 -11.46
N ALA A 9 16.92 59.03 -10.14
CA ALA A 9 17.59 58.09 -9.25
C ALA A 9 16.98 56.69 -9.48
N VAL A 10 17.80 55.75 -9.93
CA VAL A 10 17.44 54.34 -10.03
C VAL A 10 17.60 53.73 -8.64
N THR A 11 16.49 53.54 -7.95
CA THR A 11 16.45 52.72 -6.72
C THR A 11 16.51 51.25 -7.16
N ALA A 12 17.71 50.65 -7.07
CA ALA A 12 17.88 49.22 -7.24
C ALA A 12 17.23 48.51 -6.06
N VAL A 13 16.06 47.89 -6.28
CA VAL A 13 15.46 46.94 -5.37
C VAL A 13 16.23 45.63 -5.54
N THR A 14 17.11 45.34 -4.59
CA THR A 14 17.74 44.04 -4.45
C THR A 14 16.66 43.06 -4.00
N VAL A 15 16.07 42.34 -4.96
CA VAL A 15 15.24 41.16 -4.69
C VAL A 15 16.18 40.10 -4.13
N GLY A 16 16.13 39.92 -2.81
CA GLY A 16 16.80 38.80 -2.16
C GLY A 16 16.15 37.50 -2.64
N LEU A 17 16.90 36.72 -3.40
CA LEU A 17 16.69 35.28 -3.55
C LEU A 17 16.86 34.66 -2.15
N LEU A 18 15.77 34.67 -1.38
CA LEU A 18 15.59 33.74 -0.27
C LEU A 18 15.30 32.38 -0.91
N GLY A 19 16.14 31.42 -0.57
CA GLY A 19 16.15 30.09 -1.16
C GLY A 19 14.80 29.41 -1.06
N SER A 20 14.37 28.87 -2.19
CA SER A 20 13.35 27.84 -2.30
C SER A 20 13.87 26.58 -1.61
N THR A 21 13.80 26.53 -0.28
CA THR A 21 13.70 25.25 0.41
C THR A 21 12.28 24.76 0.15
N LEU A 22 12.11 24.04 -0.96
CA LEU A 22 11.00 23.14 -1.19
C LEU A 22 11.13 22.02 -0.14
N SER A 23 10.75 22.35 1.09
CA SER A 23 10.39 21.35 2.09
C SER A 23 8.92 21.14 1.86
N GLY A 24 8.56 19.93 1.43
CA GLY A 24 7.22 19.51 1.04
C GLY A 24 6.13 20.07 1.94
N CYS A 25 5.03 20.44 1.31
CA CYS A 25 3.86 21.04 1.91
C CYS A 25 3.29 20.18 3.04
N GLY A 26 3.68 20.45 4.29
CA GLY A 26 2.96 20.02 5.50
C GLY A 26 1.60 20.69 5.66
N LEU A 27 0.76 20.66 4.61
CA LEU A 27 -0.55 21.33 4.57
C LEU A 27 -1.73 20.36 4.51
N LEU A 28 -1.46 19.05 4.50
CA LEU A 28 -2.43 18.01 4.81
C LEU A 28 -2.05 17.34 6.12
N ASP A 29 -2.12 18.08 7.22
CA ASP A 29 -1.96 17.58 8.60
C ASP A 29 -3.14 16.66 9.03
N GLY A 30 -3.76 15.99 8.05
CA GLY A 30 -4.96 15.17 8.17
C GLY A 30 -5.21 14.26 6.96
N SER A 31 -4.19 13.96 6.14
CA SER A 31 -4.27 12.81 5.22
C SER A 31 -3.98 11.52 5.98
N SER A 32 -4.76 10.49 5.67
CA SER A 32 -4.58 9.15 6.22
C SER A 32 -3.24 8.54 5.79
N ARG A 33 -2.73 7.56 6.54
CA ARG A 33 -1.51 6.82 6.12
C ARG A 33 -1.71 6.09 4.79
N LEU A 34 -2.92 5.60 4.52
CA LEU A 34 -3.26 5.02 3.23
C LEU A 34 -3.08 6.04 2.10
N GLU A 35 -3.65 7.25 2.22
CA GLU A 35 -3.50 8.30 1.21
C GLU A 35 -2.05 8.70 1.01
N LYS A 36 -1.29 8.90 2.10
CA LYS A 36 0.16 9.17 2.04
C LYS A 36 0.93 8.07 1.32
N ALA A 37 0.57 6.80 1.55
CA ALA A 37 1.22 5.69 0.86
C ALA A 37 1.01 5.72 -0.67
N LEU A 38 -0.12 6.26 -1.14
CA LEU A 38 -0.38 6.42 -2.57
C LEU A 38 0.41 7.57 -3.21
N GLU A 39 0.87 8.55 -2.42
CA GLU A 39 1.74 9.64 -2.90
C GLU A 39 3.10 9.13 -3.38
N TYR A 40 3.50 7.92 -2.97
CA TYR A 40 4.79 7.33 -3.37
C TYR A 40 4.68 6.26 -4.47
N LEU A 41 3.46 5.82 -4.80
CA LEU A 41 3.27 4.83 -5.87
C LEU A 41 3.30 5.52 -7.24
N PRO A 42 3.86 4.89 -8.29
CA PRO A 42 3.79 5.45 -9.64
C PRO A 42 2.35 5.59 -10.14
N ALA A 43 2.03 6.66 -10.89
CA ALA A 43 0.70 6.91 -11.47
C ALA A 43 0.11 5.74 -12.28
N GLY A 44 0.97 4.94 -12.92
CA GLY A 44 0.56 3.76 -13.70
C GLY A 44 0.14 2.54 -12.89
N THR A 45 0.10 2.63 -11.55
CA THR A 45 -0.29 1.52 -10.67
C THR A 45 -1.76 1.15 -10.86
N ARG A 46 -2.03 -0.15 -11.00
CA ARG A 46 -3.38 -0.71 -11.24
C ARG A 46 -3.89 -1.59 -10.11
N SER A 47 -3.01 -2.07 -9.25
CA SER A 47 -3.34 -2.80 -8.04
C SER A 47 -2.53 -2.26 -6.88
N VAL A 48 -3.18 -2.08 -5.73
CA VAL A 48 -2.58 -1.62 -4.48
C VAL A 48 -2.94 -2.59 -3.38
N GLN A 49 -1.97 -2.94 -2.54
CA GLN A 49 -2.20 -3.57 -1.25
C GLN A 49 -1.49 -2.73 -0.19
N PHE A 50 -2.21 -2.34 0.86
CA PHE A 50 -1.71 -1.51 1.95
C PHE A 50 -1.94 -2.21 3.28
N VAL A 51 -0.97 -2.10 4.18
CA VAL A 51 -1.01 -2.61 5.56
C VAL A 51 -0.49 -1.52 6.48
N ASP A 52 -1.31 -1.05 7.41
CA ASP A 52 -0.87 -0.17 8.51
C ASP A 52 -0.43 -1.05 9.69
N ARG A 53 0.86 -1.43 9.69
CA ARG A 53 1.45 -2.24 10.78
C ARG A 53 1.25 -1.51 12.10
N ALA A 54 1.55 -0.22 12.18
CA ALA A 54 1.48 0.54 13.43
C ALA A 54 0.06 0.51 14.04
N LYS A 55 -0.97 0.60 13.22
CA LYS A 55 -2.37 0.47 13.66
C LYS A 55 -2.74 -0.95 14.11
N ILE A 56 -2.28 -1.98 13.40
CA ILE A 56 -2.44 -3.38 13.83
C ILE A 56 -1.73 -3.60 15.19
N ALA A 57 -0.53 -3.03 15.35
CA ALA A 57 0.24 -3.15 16.58
C ALA A 57 -0.45 -2.46 17.77
N ASP A 58 -1.01 -1.26 17.58
CA ASP A 58 -1.80 -0.55 18.60
C ASP A 58 -3.05 -1.37 19.02
N ARG A 59 -3.82 -1.87 18.04
CA ARG A 59 -5.00 -2.72 18.32
C ARG A 59 -4.65 -3.99 19.09
N LEU A 60 -3.47 -4.56 18.84
CA LEU A 60 -3.00 -5.79 19.47
C LEU A 60 -2.18 -5.57 20.76
N ASP A 61 -1.95 -4.32 21.20
CA ASP A 61 -1.08 -3.98 22.35
C ASP A 61 0.37 -4.49 22.17
N LEU A 62 0.93 -4.20 20.97
CA LEU A 62 2.25 -4.60 20.49
C LEU A 62 3.09 -3.42 19.95
N ASP A 63 2.66 -2.18 20.17
CA ASP A 63 3.35 -0.96 19.73
C ASP A 63 4.70 -0.75 20.44
N ASP A 64 4.94 -1.48 21.54
CA ASP A 64 6.20 -1.47 22.28
C ASP A 64 7.33 -2.29 21.63
N LEU A 65 7.06 -2.98 20.52
CA LEU A 65 8.01 -3.86 19.84
C LEU A 65 8.85 -3.12 18.79
N ALA A 66 10.18 -3.31 18.88
CA ALA A 66 11.17 -2.78 17.94
C ALA A 66 12.19 -3.86 17.53
N THR A 67 13.00 -3.59 16.51
CA THR A 67 14.09 -4.52 16.12
C THR A 67 15.04 -4.82 17.29
N GLY A 68 15.42 -6.10 17.40
CA GLY A 68 16.15 -6.62 18.55
C GLY A 68 15.27 -7.00 19.76
N ALA A 69 13.94 -7.03 19.58
CA ALA A 69 13.00 -7.58 20.58
C ALA A 69 13.38 -9.01 21.02
N SER A 70 13.02 -9.35 22.26
CA SER A 70 13.36 -10.66 22.81
C SER A 70 12.62 -11.81 22.11
N GLU A 71 13.11 -13.05 22.23
CA GLU A 71 12.40 -14.22 21.70
C GLU A 71 10.99 -14.38 22.29
N ASP A 72 10.78 -13.94 23.53
CA ASP A 72 9.47 -13.96 24.18
C ASP A 72 8.53 -12.89 23.59
N ASP A 73 9.06 -11.73 23.20
CA ASP A 73 8.31 -10.68 22.49
C ASP A 73 7.93 -11.12 21.07
N VAL A 74 8.87 -11.71 20.32
CA VAL A 74 8.58 -12.30 19.01
C VAL A 74 7.50 -13.38 19.13
N ARG A 75 7.52 -14.18 20.20
CA ARG A 75 6.47 -15.18 20.47
C ARG A 75 5.14 -14.53 20.83
N ARG A 76 5.13 -13.44 21.61
CA ARG A 76 3.94 -12.65 21.92
C ARG A 76 3.30 -12.11 20.65
N TRP A 77 4.09 -11.48 19.77
CA TRP A 77 3.64 -11.01 18.46
C TRP A 77 3.08 -12.16 17.62
N ALA A 78 3.81 -13.28 17.54
CA ALA A 78 3.41 -14.43 16.73
C ALA A 78 2.14 -15.10 17.25
N GLU A 79 1.81 -14.98 18.54
CA GLU A 79 0.55 -15.44 19.12
C GLU A 79 -0.61 -14.49 18.82
N ALA A 80 -0.40 -13.18 19.03
CA ALA A 80 -1.40 -12.15 18.79
C ALA A 80 -1.76 -12.02 17.30
N SER A 81 -0.80 -12.25 16.40
CA SER A 81 -0.99 -12.09 14.95
C SER A 81 -1.53 -13.34 14.24
N LYS A 82 -1.77 -14.46 14.94
CA LYS A 82 -2.21 -15.73 14.29
C LYS A 82 -3.55 -15.64 13.57
N ASP A 83 -4.38 -14.73 14.06
CA ASP A 83 -5.73 -14.53 13.55
C ASP A 83 -5.78 -13.44 12.46
N GLU A 84 -4.68 -12.72 12.25
CA GLU A 84 -4.56 -11.77 11.15
C GLU A 84 -4.33 -12.51 9.81
N ALA A 85 -5.09 -12.15 8.77
CA ALA A 85 -4.88 -12.69 7.41
C ALA A 85 -3.88 -11.88 6.58
N TYR A 86 -3.55 -10.70 7.06
CA TYR A 86 -2.69 -9.74 6.40
C TYR A 86 -1.65 -9.26 7.39
N GLY A 87 -0.59 -8.72 6.83
CA GLY A 87 0.60 -8.26 7.51
C GLY A 87 1.58 -7.84 6.44
N THR A 88 2.66 -7.19 6.84
CA THR A 88 3.72 -6.84 5.91
C THR A 88 4.36 -8.13 5.37
N GLU A 89 5.10 -8.01 4.26
CA GLU A 89 5.92 -9.11 3.79
C GLU A 89 7.00 -9.51 4.81
N LEU A 90 7.52 -8.57 5.61
CA LEU A 90 8.60 -8.82 6.57
C LEU A 90 8.15 -9.61 7.79
N ALA A 91 6.87 -9.58 8.14
CA ALA A 91 6.29 -10.31 9.28
C ALA A 91 6.66 -11.81 9.30
N ARG A 92 6.71 -12.46 8.13
CA ARG A 92 7.08 -13.89 8.03
C ARG A 92 8.58 -14.15 8.18
N TRP A 93 9.39 -13.10 8.16
CA TRP A 93 10.85 -13.14 8.21
C TRP A 93 11.41 -12.62 9.54
N LEU A 94 10.55 -12.32 10.52
CA LEU A 94 10.96 -11.80 11.83
C LEU A 94 12.01 -12.68 12.53
N ALA A 95 11.87 -14.01 12.48
CA ALA A 95 12.84 -14.91 13.11
C ALA A 95 14.24 -14.85 12.46
N PRO A 96 14.40 -14.99 11.13
CA PRO A 96 15.72 -14.84 10.51
C PRO A 96 16.26 -13.40 10.53
N MET A 97 15.40 -12.38 10.62
CA MET A 97 15.82 -10.97 10.65
C MET A 97 16.16 -10.44 12.05
N GLN A 98 16.23 -11.28 13.09
CA GLN A 98 16.56 -10.82 14.46
C GLN A 98 17.92 -10.12 14.57
N GLU A 99 18.87 -10.47 13.69
CA GLU A 99 20.21 -9.88 13.64
C GLU A 99 20.37 -8.84 12.51
N ALA A 100 19.29 -8.52 11.79
CA ALA A 100 19.28 -7.49 10.77
C ALA A 100 19.19 -6.09 11.41
N ALA A 101 19.67 -5.07 10.70
CA ALA A 101 19.58 -3.68 11.15
C ALA A 101 18.16 -3.11 11.14
N PHE A 102 17.21 -3.77 10.48
CA PHE A 102 15.78 -3.48 10.55
C PHE A 102 14.95 -4.77 10.46
N SER A 103 13.67 -4.70 10.83
CA SER A 103 12.72 -5.81 10.69
C SER A 103 11.28 -5.28 10.53
N ASP A 104 10.30 -6.19 10.47
CA ASP A 104 8.87 -5.81 10.51
C ASP A 104 8.53 -4.94 11.72
N PHE A 105 9.28 -5.05 12.82
CA PHE A 105 9.03 -4.24 14.00
C PHE A 105 9.35 -2.76 13.85
N ASP A 106 10.14 -2.37 12.84
CA ASP A 106 10.39 -0.97 12.55
C ASP A 106 9.46 -0.41 11.46
N VAL A 107 8.59 -1.24 10.87
CA VAL A 107 7.67 -0.81 9.82
C VAL A 107 6.45 -0.13 10.44
N GLU A 108 6.15 1.10 10.02
CA GLU A 108 4.90 1.79 10.33
C GLU A 108 3.78 1.33 9.40
N TRP A 109 4.05 1.33 8.09
CA TRP A 109 3.13 0.80 7.09
C TRP A 109 3.88 0.23 5.88
N GLU A 110 3.22 -0.70 5.18
CA GLU A 110 3.66 -1.25 3.90
C GLU A 110 2.65 -0.92 2.82
N VAL A 111 3.11 -0.54 1.63
CA VAL A 111 2.30 -0.55 0.42
C VAL A 111 2.98 -1.32 -0.71
N ILE A 112 2.20 -2.12 -1.42
CA ILE A 112 2.60 -2.84 -2.62
C ILE A 112 1.78 -2.31 -3.78
N GLY A 113 2.46 -1.81 -4.80
CA GLY A 113 1.86 -1.41 -6.07
C GLY A 113 2.20 -2.41 -7.18
N THR A 114 1.27 -2.64 -8.10
CA THR A 114 1.56 -3.33 -9.37
C THR A 114 0.93 -2.56 -10.52
N GLY A 115 1.74 -2.26 -11.53
CA GLY A 115 1.34 -1.51 -12.72
C GLY A 115 2.20 -1.85 -13.94
N ASP A 116 2.29 -0.92 -14.88
CA ASP A 116 3.06 -1.12 -16.12
C ASP A 116 4.58 -1.27 -15.88
N GLY A 117 5.12 -0.60 -14.84
CA GLY A 117 6.52 -0.73 -14.38
C GLY A 117 6.82 -2.04 -13.62
N GLY A 118 5.78 -2.84 -13.34
CA GLY A 118 5.88 -4.08 -12.57
C GLY A 118 5.53 -3.88 -11.10
N LEU A 119 6.17 -4.65 -10.22
CA LEU A 119 5.87 -4.68 -8.79
C LEU A 119 6.78 -3.70 -8.05
N THR A 120 6.17 -2.94 -7.15
CA THR A 120 6.84 -2.08 -6.19
C THR A 120 6.35 -2.44 -4.79
N ARG A 121 7.24 -2.42 -3.82
CA ARG A 121 6.93 -2.44 -2.40
C ARG A 121 7.66 -1.32 -1.69
N ILE A 122 6.95 -0.61 -0.82
CA ILE A 122 7.49 0.49 -0.03
C ILE A 122 7.15 0.18 1.42
N TRP A 123 8.18 0.19 2.26
CA TRP A 123 8.04 0.22 3.70
C TRP A 123 8.34 1.62 4.20
N ARG A 124 7.39 2.21 4.91
CA ARG A 124 7.65 3.34 5.76
C ARG A 124 8.18 2.84 7.09
N MET A 125 9.35 3.32 7.46
CA MET A 125 10.03 2.94 8.68
C MET A 125 9.75 3.95 9.79
N SER A 126 9.93 3.51 11.04
CA SER A 126 9.94 4.39 12.21
C SER A 126 11.04 5.45 12.08
N ASP A 127 10.75 6.65 12.60
CA ASP A 127 11.68 7.78 12.72
C ASP A 127 12.90 7.50 13.61
N ASP A 128 12.82 6.49 14.47
CA ASP A 128 13.92 6.03 15.31
C ASP A 128 14.93 5.13 14.55
N LEU A 129 14.61 4.70 13.32
CA LEU A 129 15.49 3.82 12.54
C LEU A 129 16.73 4.55 12.03
N ASP A 130 17.90 3.99 12.31
CA ASP A 130 19.19 4.52 11.86
C ASP A 130 19.54 4.01 10.46
N PHE A 131 19.17 4.77 9.43
CA PHE A 131 19.43 4.41 8.03
C PHE A 131 20.93 4.27 7.68
N ASP A 132 21.84 4.93 8.39
CA ASP A 132 23.28 4.73 8.18
C ASP A 132 23.72 3.34 8.68
N LYS A 133 23.13 2.84 9.77
CA LYS A 133 23.34 1.46 10.23
C LYS A 133 22.72 0.45 9.28
N VAL A 134 21.53 0.72 8.76
CA VAL A 134 20.87 -0.13 7.75
C VAL A 134 21.76 -0.27 6.52
N ALA A 135 22.26 0.85 5.98
CA ALA A 135 23.18 0.84 4.86
C ALA A 135 24.44 0.01 5.14
N ALA A 136 25.06 0.20 6.31
CA ALA A 136 26.26 -0.54 6.68
C ALA A 136 26.01 -2.05 6.85
N ASP A 137 24.85 -2.43 7.39
CA ASP A 137 24.49 -3.84 7.60
C ASP A 137 24.12 -4.55 6.29
N LEU A 138 23.50 -3.84 5.34
CA LEU A 138 23.28 -4.37 3.98
C LEU A 138 24.61 -4.64 3.27
N GLU A 139 25.58 -3.72 3.35
CA GLU A 139 26.94 -3.93 2.79
C GLU A 139 27.65 -5.12 3.47
N ASP A 140 27.53 -5.27 4.80
CA ASP A 140 28.07 -6.41 5.56
C ASP A 140 27.39 -7.74 5.19
N ALA A 141 26.09 -7.70 4.91
CA ALA A 141 25.32 -8.84 4.42
C ALA A 141 25.65 -9.25 2.97
N GLY A 142 26.43 -8.44 2.25
CA GLY A 142 26.89 -8.74 0.90
C GLY A 142 26.16 -8.00 -0.22
N TYR A 143 25.32 -7.01 0.09
CA TYR A 143 24.72 -6.16 -0.93
C TYR A 143 25.77 -5.23 -1.55
N GLU A 144 25.74 -5.10 -2.87
CA GLU A 144 26.50 -4.11 -3.62
C GLU A 144 25.80 -2.74 -3.54
N ARG A 145 26.52 -1.74 -3.04
CA ARG A 145 26.02 -0.36 -2.95
C ARG A 145 26.28 0.43 -4.23
N SER A 146 25.26 1.15 -4.66
CA SER A 146 25.27 2.12 -5.77
C SER A 146 24.43 3.35 -5.41
N GLY A 147 24.12 4.20 -6.40
CA GLY A 147 23.35 5.43 -6.18
C GLY A 147 24.14 6.56 -5.51
N SER A 148 23.41 7.52 -4.95
CA SER A 148 24.00 8.68 -4.27
C SER A 148 24.15 8.43 -2.77
N LYS A 149 24.81 9.36 -2.04
CA LYS A 149 24.87 9.25 -0.57
C LYS A 149 23.48 9.42 0.06
N ASP A 150 22.68 10.33 -0.48
CA ASP A 150 21.38 10.69 0.08
C ASP A 150 20.28 9.70 -0.34
N ARG A 151 20.52 8.95 -1.43
CA ARG A 151 19.69 7.84 -1.91
C ARG A 151 20.56 6.68 -2.37
N PRO A 152 21.10 5.89 -1.43
CA PRO A 152 21.86 4.71 -1.78
C PRO A 152 20.93 3.59 -2.24
N VAL A 153 21.35 2.88 -3.28
CA VAL A 153 20.66 1.71 -3.83
C VAL A 153 21.54 0.49 -3.59
N PHE A 154 20.93 -0.59 -3.14
CA PHE A 154 21.57 -1.84 -2.77
C PHE A 154 21.05 -2.95 -3.66
N HIS A 155 21.97 -3.78 -4.16
CA HIS A 155 21.65 -4.94 -4.97
C HIS A 155 22.31 -6.19 -4.39
N ALA A 156 21.59 -7.29 -4.30
CA ALA A 156 22.15 -8.61 -3.98
C ALA A 156 21.91 -9.60 -5.12
N ASP A 157 22.91 -10.41 -5.45
CA ASP A 157 22.73 -11.54 -6.35
C ASP A 157 22.02 -12.67 -5.59
N ILE A 158 20.94 -13.20 -6.19
CA ILE A 158 20.23 -14.36 -5.65
C ILE A 158 21.16 -15.59 -5.49
N ALA A 159 22.24 -15.66 -6.26
CA ALA A 159 23.24 -16.72 -6.16
C ALA A 159 24.04 -16.66 -4.84
N ASP A 160 24.09 -15.51 -4.19
CA ASP A 160 24.77 -15.31 -2.89
C ASP A 160 23.85 -15.59 -1.70
N ALA A 161 22.56 -15.87 -1.94
CA ALA A 161 21.62 -16.24 -0.89
C ALA A 161 21.80 -17.71 -0.48
N GLU A 162 22.03 -17.94 0.82
CA GLU A 162 22.06 -19.26 1.44
C GLU A 162 20.75 -19.50 2.20
N ASP A 163 20.12 -20.67 2.01
CA ASP A 163 18.82 -21.02 2.61
C ASP A 163 17.70 -19.97 2.40
N GLY A 164 17.79 -19.20 1.32
CA GLY A 164 16.82 -18.15 0.99
C GLY A 164 17.09 -16.80 1.66
N LEU A 165 18.27 -16.61 2.26
CA LEU A 165 18.68 -15.39 2.95
C LEU A 165 20.01 -14.85 2.39
N VAL A 166 20.08 -13.56 2.10
CA VAL A 166 21.30 -12.82 1.81
C VAL A 166 21.99 -12.46 3.12
N GLY A 167 23.29 -12.76 3.22
CA GLY A 167 24.09 -12.51 4.43
C GLY A 167 23.55 -13.20 5.69
N GLY A 168 22.79 -14.29 5.52
CA GLY A 168 22.18 -15.08 6.59
C GLY A 168 21.01 -14.40 7.32
N ARG A 169 20.56 -13.21 6.91
CA ARG A 169 19.56 -12.44 7.66
C ARG A 169 18.49 -11.74 6.82
N TYR A 170 18.78 -11.32 5.58
CA TYR A 170 17.82 -10.63 4.72
C TYR A 170 17.12 -11.60 3.77
N PRO A 171 15.79 -11.61 3.65
CA PRO A 171 15.10 -12.52 2.73
C PRO A 171 15.31 -12.10 1.27
N ILE A 172 15.11 -13.02 0.33
CA ILE A 172 15.24 -12.74 -1.12
C ILE A 172 14.32 -11.62 -1.65
N PRO A 173 13.07 -11.42 -1.21
CA PRO A 173 12.17 -10.43 -1.82
C PRO A 173 12.74 -9.01 -1.98
N PRO A 174 13.63 -8.49 -1.10
CA PRO A 174 14.44 -7.32 -1.37
C PRO A 174 15.81 -7.64 -2.00
N LEU A 175 15.87 -8.06 -3.27
CA LEU A 175 17.14 -8.13 -4.01
C LEU A 175 17.63 -6.74 -4.43
N ASP A 176 16.70 -5.87 -4.82
CA ASP A 176 16.96 -4.48 -5.19
C ASP A 176 16.27 -3.57 -4.17
N LEU A 177 17.02 -2.69 -3.53
CA LEU A 177 16.52 -1.89 -2.42
C LEU A 177 17.09 -0.47 -2.44
N ALA A 178 16.24 0.54 -2.42
CA ALA A 178 16.63 1.93 -2.26
C ALA A 178 16.28 2.40 -0.85
N LEU A 179 17.22 3.10 -0.21
CA LEU A 179 16.95 3.82 1.04
C LEU A 179 16.62 5.27 0.71
N VAL A 180 15.55 5.79 1.30
CA VAL A 180 15.13 7.20 1.19
C VAL A 180 15.03 7.79 2.60
N PRO A 181 16.16 8.12 3.25
CA PRO A 181 16.17 8.54 4.65
C PRO A 181 15.37 9.81 4.93
N GLY A 182 15.26 10.72 3.95
CA GLY A 182 14.50 11.95 4.09
C GLY A 182 12.98 11.75 4.24
N GLU A 183 12.47 10.64 3.71
CA GLU A 183 11.06 10.23 3.78
C GLU A 183 10.88 8.98 4.66
N GLU A 184 11.94 8.56 5.37
CA GLU A 184 12.05 7.32 6.14
C GLU A 184 11.47 6.09 5.41
N LEU A 185 11.75 5.97 4.10
CA LEU A 185 11.28 4.86 3.27
C LEU A 185 12.40 3.87 2.93
N ILE A 186 12.00 2.60 2.82
CA ILE A 186 12.73 1.55 2.13
C ILE A 186 11.88 1.09 0.95
N VAL A 187 12.42 1.19 -0.27
CA VAL A 187 11.73 0.85 -1.52
C VAL A 187 12.37 -0.37 -2.16
N THR A 188 11.58 -1.33 -2.61
CA THR A 188 12.06 -2.53 -3.32
C THR A 188 11.11 -2.94 -4.46
N GLY A 189 11.61 -3.70 -5.44
CA GLY A 189 10.83 -4.23 -6.55
C GLY A 189 11.46 -3.95 -7.91
N THR A 190 10.67 -4.03 -8.98
CA THR A 190 11.13 -3.81 -10.35
C THR A 190 10.99 -2.36 -10.82
N ALA A 191 10.16 -1.55 -10.16
CA ALA A 191 9.90 -0.15 -10.49
C ALA A 191 10.42 0.81 -9.40
N VAL A 192 11.59 0.50 -8.81
CA VAL A 192 12.23 1.37 -7.79
C VAL A 192 12.49 2.77 -8.35
N ASP A 193 13.01 2.88 -9.57
CA ASP A 193 13.31 4.19 -10.18
C ASP A 193 12.04 5.06 -10.34
N GLU A 194 10.91 4.48 -10.76
CA GLU A 194 9.64 5.22 -10.91
C GLU A 194 9.10 5.74 -9.57
N VAL A 195 9.32 5.00 -8.47
CA VAL A 195 8.98 5.46 -7.11
C VAL A 195 9.88 6.60 -6.70
N LEU A 196 11.18 6.51 -6.99
CA LEU A 196 12.12 7.57 -6.66
C LEU A 196 11.82 8.86 -7.44
N ASP A 197 11.36 8.74 -8.69
CA ASP A 197 10.89 9.88 -9.49
C ASP A 197 9.63 10.51 -8.87
N ALA A 198 8.68 9.70 -8.37
CA ALA A 198 7.49 10.21 -7.66
C ALA A 198 7.86 10.89 -6.33
N VAL A 199 8.75 10.30 -5.54
CA VAL A 199 9.28 10.88 -4.28
C VAL A 199 9.95 12.25 -4.52
N ASP A 200 10.60 12.43 -5.67
CA ASP A 200 11.29 13.67 -6.02
C ASP A 200 10.39 14.75 -6.64
N ASP A 201 9.09 14.47 -6.80
CA ASP A 201 8.15 15.27 -7.61
C ASP A 201 8.58 15.40 -9.10
N ASP A 202 9.39 14.46 -9.61
CA ASP A 202 9.85 14.41 -11.01
C ASP A 202 8.86 13.65 -11.92
N ALA A 203 7.96 12.84 -11.34
CA ALA A 203 6.85 12.16 -12.01
C ALA A 203 5.56 12.21 -11.17
N ASP A 204 4.40 12.14 -11.82
CA ASP A 204 3.11 12.11 -11.13
C ASP A 204 2.98 10.82 -10.28
N SER A 205 2.52 10.98 -9.04
CA SER A 205 2.19 9.86 -8.17
C SER A 205 0.80 9.29 -8.48
N LEU A 206 0.49 8.14 -7.87
CA LEU A 206 -0.84 7.56 -7.93
C LEU A 206 -1.90 8.45 -7.26
N ALA A 207 -1.51 9.17 -6.21
CA ALA A 207 -2.37 10.15 -5.56
C ALA A 207 -2.68 11.33 -6.49
N ASP A 208 -1.70 11.82 -7.26
CA ASP A 208 -1.88 12.93 -8.21
C ASP A 208 -2.79 12.54 -9.39
N GLU A 209 -2.65 11.32 -9.90
CA GLU A 209 -3.52 10.79 -10.97
C GLU A 209 -4.96 10.61 -10.48
N GLY A 210 -5.15 10.30 -9.19
CA GLY A 210 -6.48 10.19 -8.56
C GLY A 210 -7.32 9.00 -9.03
N SER A 211 -6.71 8.01 -9.71
CA SER A 211 -7.41 6.88 -10.32
C SER A 211 -8.13 5.96 -9.32
N PHE A 212 -7.68 5.94 -8.05
CA PHE A 212 -8.32 5.20 -6.96
C PHE A 212 -9.30 6.06 -6.13
N GLY A 213 -9.50 7.34 -6.47
CA GLY A 213 -10.31 8.27 -5.67
C GLY A 213 -11.73 7.75 -5.39
N ASP A 214 -12.41 7.22 -6.41
CA ASP A 214 -13.76 6.68 -6.28
C ASP A 214 -13.83 5.45 -5.36
N LEU A 215 -12.78 4.61 -5.32
CA LEU A 215 -12.67 3.48 -4.40
C LEU A 215 -12.39 3.95 -2.97
N LEU A 216 -11.49 4.92 -2.80
CA LEU A 216 -11.16 5.48 -1.48
C LEU A 216 -12.35 6.22 -0.86
N ASP A 217 -13.22 6.81 -1.67
CA ASP A 217 -14.50 7.42 -1.23
C ASP A 217 -15.48 6.38 -0.64
N GLN A 218 -15.22 5.07 -0.80
CA GLN A 218 -16.03 4.01 -0.22
C GLN A 218 -15.55 3.51 1.14
N ALA A 219 -14.37 3.94 1.63
CA ALA A 219 -13.97 3.70 3.01
C ALA A 219 -14.69 4.71 3.92
N ASP A 220 -15.29 4.26 5.03
CA ASP A 220 -16.02 5.15 5.96
C ASP A 220 -15.10 6.15 6.65
N ASP A 221 -14.01 5.64 7.20
CA ASP A 221 -12.95 6.42 7.84
C ASP A 221 -11.59 5.92 7.31
N ARG A 222 -10.95 6.72 6.46
CA ARG A 222 -9.65 6.38 5.88
C ARG A 222 -8.54 6.38 6.91
N ASP A 223 -8.68 7.19 7.96
CA ASP A 223 -7.73 7.22 9.07
C ASP A 223 -7.83 5.93 9.89
N ASP A 224 -8.95 5.19 9.76
CA ASP A 224 -9.17 3.94 10.47
C ASP A 224 -8.76 2.65 9.76
N VAL A 225 -8.44 2.73 8.47
CA VAL A 225 -8.08 1.57 7.65
C VAL A 225 -6.73 0.98 8.05
N GLU A 226 -6.73 -0.26 8.54
CA GLU A 226 -5.51 -1.02 8.84
C GLU A 226 -5.05 -1.93 7.69
N TYR A 227 -5.97 -2.28 6.79
CA TYR A 227 -5.66 -3.01 5.56
C TYR A 227 -6.55 -2.55 4.41
N ALA A 228 -5.93 -2.31 3.25
CA ALA A 228 -6.65 -2.08 2.01
C ALA A 228 -6.08 -2.94 0.89
N ALA A 229 -6.96 -3.46 0.03
CA ALA A 229 -6.55 -4.06 -1.23
C ALA A 229 -7.47 -3.55 -2.34
N MET A 230 -6.90 -2.91 -3.35
CA MET A 230 -7.64 -2.21 -4.39
C MET A 230 -7.11 -2.61 -5.77
N THR A 231 -8.00 -2.74 -6.75
CA THR A 231 -7.63 -3.04 -8.14
C THR A 231 -8.56 -2.28 -9.08
N LEU A 232 -8.00 -1.71 -10.15
CA LEU A 232 -8.74 -1.03 -11.22
C LEU A 232 -8.90 -1.94 -12.45
N ASP A 233 -9.80 -1.54 -13.35
CA ASP A 233 -9.96 -2.13 -14.70
C ASP A 233 -10.22 -3.64 -14.68
N LEU A 234 -11.03 -4.11 -13.73
CA LEU A 234 -11.30 -5.53 -13.61
C LEU A 234 -12.09 -6.06 -14.82
N PRO A 235 -11.75 -7.26 -15.33
CA PRO A 235 -12.49 -7.88 -16.43
C PRO A 235 -13.88 -8.40 -16.00
N CYS A 236 -14.37 -8.00 -14.83
CA CYS A 236 -15.65 -8.41 -14.29
C CYS A 236 -16.79 -7.77 -15.10
N ALA A 237 -17.38 -8.52 -16.02
CA ALA A 237 -18.65 -8.17 -16.66
C ALA A 237 -19.78 -8.95 -15.97
N PRO A 238 -20.76 -8.29 -15.34
CA PRO A 238 -21.85 -8.98 -14.69
C PRO A 238 -22.68 -9.79 -15.71
N PRO A 239 -23.21 -10.97 -15.32
CA PRO A 239 -23.99 -11.81 -16.22
C PRO A 239 -25.19 -11.05 -16.83
N GLY A 240 -25.40 -11.21 -18.14
CA GLY A 240 -26.59 -10.68 -18.82
C GLY A 240 -26.54 -9.18 -19.16
N VAL A 241 -25.49 -8.45 -18.78
CA VAL A 241 -25.28 -7.06 -19.22
C VAL A 241 -24.17 -7.02 -20.26
N ARG A 242 -24.58 -7.03 -21.53
CA ARG A 242 -23.66 -6.91 -22.66
C ARG A 242 -22.90 -5.58 -22.55
N ASP A 243 -21.58 -5.65 -22.72
CA ASP A 243 -20.65 -4.51 -22.72
C ASP A 243 -20.42 -3.81 -21.36
N ALA A 244 -20.98 -4.32 -20.26
CA ALA A 244 -20.68 -3.80 -18.93
C ALA A 244 -19.22 -4.04 -18.52
N LYS A 245 -18.64 -3.06 -17.83
CA LYS A 245 -17.26 -3.10 -17.34
C LYS A 245 -17.22 -2.91 -15.83
N GLY A 246 -16.37 -3.70 -15.17
CA GLY A 246 -15.92 -3.42 -13.82
C GLY A 246 -14.88 -2.32 -13.86
N GLU A 247 -15.10 -1.25 -13.11
CA GLU A 247 -14.18 -0.12 -13.02
C GLU A 247 -13.14 -0.32 -11.92
N GLY A 248 -13.52 -1.01 -10.84
CA GLY A 248 -12.59 -1.39 -9.79
C GLY A 248 -13.21 -2.25 -8.70
N MET A 249 -12.36 -2.74 -7.81
CA MET A 249 -12.75 -3.45 -6.60
C MET A 249 -11.83 -3.06 -5.45
N GLY A 250 -12.42 -2.93 -4.27
CA GLY A 250 -11.72 -2.63 -3.04
C GLY A 250 -12.10 -3.61 -1.93
N LEU A 251 -11.17 -3.87 -1.03
CA LEU A 251 -11.41 -4.42 0.29
C LEU A 251 -10.77 -3.47 1.28
N PHE A 252 -11.55 -3.00 2.25
CA PHE A 252 -11.13 -2.11 3.32
C PHE A 252 -11.42 -2.79 4.66
N VAL A 253 -10.40 -2.89 5.50
CA VAL A 253 -10.53 -3.39 6.86
C VAL A 253 -10.14 -2.24 7.82
N PRO A 254 -11.12 -1.60 8.46
CA PRO A 254 -10.90 -0.67 9.55
C PRO A 254 -10.54 -1.38 10.86
N SER A 255 -10.15 -0.65 11.90
CA SER A 255 -9.75 -1.21 13.20
C SER A 255 -10.99 -1.52 14.03
N ASP A 256 -11.28 -2.80 14.26
CA ASP A 256 -12.43 -3.25 15.07
C ASP A 256 -13.82 -2.81 14.56
N GLU A 257 -13.91 -2.36 13.31
CA GLU A 257 -15.16 -1.96 12.65
C GLU A 257 -15.53 -2.90 11.47
N THR A 258 -16.65 -2.61 10.81
CA THR A 258 -17.18 -3.39 9.69
C THR A 258 -16.19 -3.46 8.53
N VAL A 259 -15.87 -4.68 8.09
CA VAL A 259 -15.09 -4.93 6.87
C VAL A 259 -15.95 -4.63 5.67
N ARG A 260 -15.41 -3.88 4.71
CA ARG A 260 -16.13 -3.51 3.49
C ARG A 260 -15.41 -3.98 2.24
N ALA A 261 -16.13 -4.74 1.43
CA ALA A 261 -15.79 -5.02 0.05
C ALA A 261 -16.63 -4.15 -0.89
N VAL A 262 -16.01 -3.68 -1.96
CA VAL A 262 -16.58 -2.71 -2.90
C VAL A 262 -16.34 -3.22 -4.31
N ARG A 263 -17.36 -3.14 -5.16
CA ARG A 263 -17.24 -3.39 -6.60
C ARG A 263 -17.87 -2.23 -7.35
N MET A 264 -17.12 -1.62 -8.26
CA MET A 264 -17.57 -0.48 -9.05
C MET A 264 -17.78 -0.90 -10.49
N PHE A 265 -18.84 -0.36 -11.10
CA PHE A 265 -19.21 -0.63 -12.47
C PHE A 265 -19.46 0.67 -13.25
N ASP A 266 -19.47 0.55 -14.57
CA ASP A 266 -19.79 1.65 -15.48
C ASP A 266 -21.26 2.13 -15.43
N SER A 267 -22.14 1.43 -14.73
CA SER A 267 -23.57 1.73 -14.67
C SER A 267 -24.33 1.06 -13.52
N ASP A 268 -25.39 1.71 -13.04
CA ASP A 268 -26.32 1.16 -12.04
C ASP A 268 -26.92 -0.18 -12.45
N LYS A 269 -27.15 -0.35 -13.77
CA LYS A 269 -27.68 -1.59 -14.33
C LYS A 269 -26.69 -2.75 -14.17
N ALA A 270 -25.39 -2.48 -14.36
CA ALA A 270 -24.34 -3.46 -14.16
C ALA A 270 -24.24 -3.85 -12.68
N ALA A 271 -24.22 -2.88 -11.76
CA ALA A 271 -24.23 -3.12 -10.32
C ALA A 271 -25.45 -3.93 -9.85
N THR A 272 -26.65 -3.60 -10.33
CA THR A 272 -27.87 -4.36 -9.99
C THR A 272 -27.81 -5.81 -10.50
N ALA A 273 -27.28 -6.02 -11.71
CA ALA A 273 -27.12 -7.36 -12.28
C ALA A 273 -26.06 -8.17 -11.53
N ASP A 274 -25.01 -7.50 -11.06
CA ASP A 274 -23.97 -8.10 -10.24
C ASP A 274 -24.54 -8.65 -8.92
N VAL A 275 -25.31 -7.83 -8.18
CA VAL A 275 -25.97 -8.26 -6.93
C VAL A 275 -26.88 -9.47 -7.15
N ALA A 276 -27.64 -9.50 -8.24
CA ALA A 276 -28.48 -10.66 -8.56
C ALA A 276 -27.69 -11.95 -8.83
N SER A 277 -26.40 -11.85 -9.15
CA SER A 277 -25.50 -12.97 -9.39
C SER A 277 -24.65 -13.39 -8.19
N LEU A 278 -24.61 -12.57 -7.13
CA LEU A 278 -23.76 -12.81 -5.96
C LEU A 278 -24.27 -13.91 -5.02
N ASP A 279 -25.55 -14.32 -5.10
CA ASP A 279 -26.18 -15.25 -4.15
C ASP A 279 -25.40 -16.57 -3.96
N ASP A 280 -24.98 -17.20 -5.07
CA ASP A 280 -24.18 -18.43 -5.04
C ASP A 280 -22.78 -18.19 -4.45
N ALA A 281 -22.16 -17.05 -4.79
CA ALA A 281 -20.81 -16.70 -4.35
C ALA A 281 -20.76 -16.33 -2.85
N LEU A 282 -21.81 -15.67 -2.35
CA LEU A 282 -21.98 -15.36 -0.93
C LEU A 282 -22.26 -16.63 -0.13
N THR A 283 -23.09 -17.54 -0.66
CA THR A 283 -23.32 -18.85 -0.03
C THR A 283 -22.03 -19.69 0.05
N GLU A 284 -21.19 -19.67 -0.99
CA GLU A 284 -19.87 -20.31 -0.94
C GLU A 284 -18.97 -19.64 0.10
N PHE A 285 -18.95 -18.30 0.13
CA PHE A 285 -18.17 -17.54 1.08
C PHE A 285 -18.57 -17.83 2.53
N GLU A 286 -19.86 -17.90 2.84
CA GLU A 286 -20.36 -18.28 4.17
C GLU A 286 -19.79 -19.62 4.65
N GLN A 287 -19.82 -20.63 3.77
CA GLN A 287 -19.34 -21.97 4.07
C GLN A 287 -17.82 -22.02 4.27
N LEU A 288 -17.08 -21.20 3.53
CA LEU A 288 -15.63 -21.10 3.65
C LEU A 288 -15.22 -20.31 4.89
N ALA A 289 -15.90 -19.20 5.16
CA ALA A 289 -15.57 -18.24 6.19
C ALA A 289 -16.05 -18.69 7.58
N GLY A 290 -17.01 -19.62 7.65
CA GLY A 290 -17.56 -20.11 8.92
C GLY A 290 -18.36 -19.05 9.67
N VAL A 291 -18.96 -18.11 8.93
CA VAL A 291 -19.64 -16.91 9.47
C VAL A 291 -21.10 -17.18 9.81
N GLU A 292 -21.65 -16.45 10.79
CA GLU A 292 -23.04 -16.57 11.22
C GLU A 292 -23.98 -15.70 10.37
N GLY A 293 -24.14 -16.07 9.10
CA GLY A 293 -25.09 -15.46 8.17
C GLY A 293 -24.42 -14.77 6.97
N PRO A 294 -25.21 -14.37 5.96
CA PRO A 294 -24.70 -13.71 4.77
C PRO A 294 -24.14 -12.33 5.10
N PRO A 295 -23.05 -11.92 4.42
CA PRO A 295 -22.67 -10.51 4.33
C PRO A 295 -23.85 -9.65 3.88
N GLU A 296 -23.93 -8.42 4.40
CA GLU A 296 -24.93 -7.46 3.95
C GLU A 296 -24.52 -6.90 2.59
N VAL A 297 -25.40 -7.01 1.59
CA VAL A 297 -25.15 -6.48 0.25
C VAL A 297 -26.07 -5.32 -0.07
N THR A 298 -25.47 -4.18 -0.37
CA THR A 298 -26.18 -2.96 -0.77
C THR A 298 -25.67 -2.43 -2.11
N THR A 299 -26.48 -1.60 -2.76
CA THR A 299 -26.13 -0.90 -4.00
C THR A 299 -26.37 0.58 -3.85
N ASP A 300 -25.42 1.39 -4.28
CA ASP A 300 -25.55 2.85 -4.41
C ASP A 300 -25.07 3.28 -5.80
N GLY A 301 -26.03 3.62 -6.68
CA GLY A 301 -25.73 3.87 -8.08
C GLY A 301 -25.03 2.68 -8.74
N SER A 302 -23.80 2.91 -9.22
CA SER A 302 -22.97 1.91 -9.88
C SER A 302 -22.02 1.15 -8.94
N VAL A 303 -22.16 1.35 -7.63
CA VAL A 303 -21.34 0.70 -6.61
C VAL A 303 -22.14 -0.40 -5.91
N VAL A 304 -21.52 -1.58 -5.78
CA VAL A 304 -21.98 -2.67 -4.91
C VAL A 304 -21.10 -2.70 -3.68
N ARG A 305 -21.71 -2.65 -2.48
CA ARG A 305 -21.02 -2.78 -1.20
C ARG A 305 -21.42 -4.07 -0.53
N ILE A 306 -20.43 -4.75 0.04
CA ILE A 306 -20.58 -6.02 0.74
C ILE A 306 -19.93 -5.84 2.10
N GLU A 307 -20.74 -5.88 3.16
CA GLU A 307 -20.34 -5.56 4.52
C GLU A 307 -20.34 -6.81 5.39
N MET A 308 -19.28 -6.92 6.20
CA MET A 308 -18.90 -8.10 6.95
C MET A 308 -18.44 -7.69 8.36
N GLY A 309 -18.59 -8.59 9.33
CA GLY A 309 -18.07 -8.33 10.68
C GLY A 309 -16.54 -8.26 10.70
N PHE A 310 -15.96 -7.52 11.65
CA PHE A 310 -14.50 -7.44 11.82
C PHE A 310 -13.83 -8.82 12.00
N ASP A 311 -14.50 -9.74 12.70
CA ASP A 311 -14.02 -11.12 12.90
C ASP A 311 -13.88 -11.91 11.58
N GLU A 312 -14.53 -11.44 10.51
CA GLU A 312 -14.54 -12.07 9.18
C GLU A 312 -13.40 -11.56 8.29
N ARG A 313 -12.63 -10.56 8.74
CA ARG A 313 -11.53 -9.91 8.00
C ARG A 313 -10.54 -10.93 7.42
N ARG A 314 -10.28 -12.00 8.18
CA ARG A 314 -9.36 -13.07 7.78
C ARG A 314 -9.82 -13.76 6.50
N SER A 315 -11.09 -14.15 6.50
CA SER A 315 -11.75 -14.82 5.38
C SER A 315 -11.92 -13.86 4.20
N ALA A 316 -12.27 -12.61 4.46
CA ALA A 316 -12.39 -11.58 3.43
C ALA A 316 -11.07 -11.33 2.70
N ALA A 317 -9.97 -11.08 3.43
CA ALA A 317 -8.65 -10.86 2.83
C ALA A 317 -8.15 -12.09 2.06
N SER A 318 -8.35 -13.29 2.60
CA SER A 318 -7.98 -14.54 1.91
C SER A 318 -8.79 -14.75 0.61
N ALA A 319 -10.09 -14.45 0.65
CA ALA A 319 -10.97 -14.53 -0.51
C ALA A 319 -10.60 -13.50 -1.58
N TYR A 320 -10.25 -12.28 -1.18
CA TYR A 320 -9.75 -11.24 -2.09
C TYR A 320 -8.47 -11.70 -2.79
N ALA A 321 -7.45 -12.10 -2.03
CA ALA A 321 -6.16 -12.54 -2.57
C ALA A 321 -6.30 -13.76 -3.50
N SER A 322 -7.31 -14.60 -3.27
CA SER A 322 -7.59 -15.78 -4.10
C SER A 322 -8.57 -15.51 -5.25
N ASN A 323 -9.10 -14.29 -5.37
CA ASN A 323 -10.17 -13.94 -6.33
C ASN A 323 -11.40 -14.89 -6.21
N ARG A 324 -11.88 -15.12 -4.99
CA ARG A 324 -12.98 -16.04 -4.64
C ARG A 324 -14.15 -15.34 -3.96
N GLY A 325 -15.29 -16.02 -3.90
CA GLY A 325 -16.49 -15.54 -3.21
C GLY A 325 -16.95 -14.19 -3.77
N PRO A 326 -17.21 -13.17 -2.92
CA PRO A 326 -17.69 -11.86 -3.36
C PRO A 326 -16.70 -11.10 -4.25
N PHE A 327 -15.42 -11.51 -4.27
CA PHE A 327 -14.37 -10.87 -5.05
C PHE A 327 -14.17 -11.51 -6.43
N ALA A 328 -14.75 -12.68 -6.67
CA ALA A 328 -14.59 -13.38 -7.94
C ALA A 328 -15.25 -12.60 -9.09
N CYS A 329 -14.55 -12.48 -10.22
CA CYS A 329 -15.23 -12.10 -11.47
C CYS A 329 -16.17 -13.24 -11.91
N LEU A 330 -17.46 -13.09 -11.63
CA LEU A 330 -18.53 -13.97 -12.10
C LEU A 330 -18.71 -13.81 -13.61
N THR A 331 -17.86 -14.47 -14.39
CA THR A 331 -18.07 -14.54 -15.83
C THR A 331 -19.32 -15.36 -16.12
N ALA A 332 -20.17 -14.88 -17.04
CA ALA A 332 -21.28 -15.68 -17.53
C ALA A 332 -20.73 -17.01 -18.05
N PRO A 333 -21.35 -18.16 -17.71
CA PRO A 333 -20.96 -19.42 -18.32
C PRO A 333 -20.99 -19.26 -19.84
N PRO A 334 -20.02 -19.82 -20.58
CA PRO A 334 -19.98 -19.67 -22.03
C PRO A 334 -21.35 -20.06 -22.59
N ALA A 335 -21.94 -19.19 -23.42
CA ALA A 335 -23.23 -19.44 -24.02
C ALA A 335 -23.19 -20.82 -24.69
N THR A 336 -23.93 -21.77 -24.13
CA THR A 336 -24.03 -23.12 -24.70
C THR A 336 -24.55 -22.97 -26.13
N PRO A 337 -23.83 -23.49 -27.15
CA PRO A 337 -24.12 -23.21 -28.56
C PRO A 337 -25.48 -23.73 -29.04
#